data_AF-A0A919R889-F1
#
_entry.id   AF-A0A919R889-F1
#
_cell.length_a   1.000
_cell.length_b   1.000
_cell.length_c   1.000
_cell.angle_alpha   90.00
_cell.angle_beta   90.00
_cell.angle_gamma   90.00
#
_symmetry.space_group_name_H-M   'P 1'
#
loop_
_entity.id
_entity.type
_entity.pdbx_description
1 polymer ?
#
loop_
_entity_poly.entity_id
_entity_poly.type
_entity_poly.pdbx_seq_one_letter_code
_entity_poly.pdbx_strand_id
1 'polypeptide(L)' 'MPESSLVPDGWSAFRSDTGRWWATRDRPFSEAESKTDAHRTVDADDKAALTLEIVEQENRAAQAVS' A
#
# COMPACT_ATOMS: atom_id res chain seq x y z
N MET A 1 13.24 2.76 10.65
CA MET A 1 12.37 1.74 11.28
C MET A 1 11.02 1.84 10.59
N PRO A 2 10.42 0.74 10.10
CA PRO A 2 9.09 0.78 9.52
C PRO A 2 8.05 1.10 10.62
N GLU A 3 7.14 2.03 10.35
CA GLU A 3 6.07 2.39 11.26
C GLU A 3 4.82 1.54 10.95
N SER A 4 4.83 0.27 11.36
CA SER A 4 3.75 -0.69 11.06
C SER A 4 2.39 -0.31 11.66
N SER A 5 2.35 0.57 12.67
CA SER A 5 1.08 1.06 13.26
C SER A 5 0.35 2.11 12.42
N LEU A 6 0.94 2.58 11.32
CA LEU A 6 0.36 3.65 10.49
C LEU A 6 -0.38 3.15 9.26
N VAL A 7 -0.27 1.86 8.95
CA VAL A 7 -0.81 1.26 7.73
C VAL A 7 -1.51 -0.06 8.04
N PRO A 8 -2.44 -0.51 7.17
CA PRO A 8 -3.12 -1.80 7.34
C PRO A 8 -2.15 -2.97 7.51
N ASP A 9 -2.61 -4.02 8.21
CA ASP A 9 -1.85 -5.25 8.42
C ASP A 9 -1.30 -5.80 7.10
N GLY A 10 0.00 -6.15 7.09
CA GLY A 10 0.70 -6.61 5.89
C GLY A 10 1.34 -5.51 5.05
N TRP A 11 1.25 -4.24 5.48
CA TRP A 11 2.00 -3.12 4.88
C TRP A 11 3.07 -2.59 5.83
N SER A 12 4.18 -2.13 5.24
CA SER A 12 5.26 -1.43 5.94
C SER A 12 5.39 -0.02 5.38
N ALA A 13 5.15 0.96 6.25
CA ALA A 13 5.32 2.38 5.91
C ALA A 13 6.71 2.88 6.27
N PHE A 14 7.20 3.77 5.43
CA PHE A 14 8.47 4.44 5.52
C PHE A 14 8.28 5.92 5.23
N ARG A 15 9.09 6.75 5.89
CA ARG A 15 9.14 8.17 5.64
C ARG A 15 10.49 8.49 5.01
N SER A 16 10.46 9.18 3.88
CA SER A 16 11.64 9.75 3.24
C SER A 16 12.05 11.04 3.95
N ASP A 17 13.34 11.35 3.95
CA ASP A 17 13.90 12.58 4.53
C ASP A 17 13.36 13.86 3.87
N THR A 18 12.82 13.75 2.66
CA THR A 18 12.16 14.86 1.93
C THR A 18 10.71 15.10 2.36
N GLY A 19 10.20 14.34 3.34
CA GLY A 19 8.85 14.48 3.87
C GLY A 19 7.81 13.56 3.22
N ARG A 20 8.14 12.92 2.10
CA ARG A 20 7.26 11.96 1.42
C ARG A 20 7.16 10.65 2.18
N TRP A 21 5.96 10.09 2.18
CA TRP A 21 5.64 8.79 2.72
C TRP A 21 5.59 7.75 1.61
N TRP A 22 6.03 6.54 1.92
CA TRP A 22 5.90 5.41 1.02
C TRP A 22 5.55 4.17 1.83
N ALA A 23 4.71 3.32 1.26
CA ALA A 23 4.34 2.05 1.86
C ALA A 23 4.54 0.94 0.86
N THR A 24 5.04 -0.18 1.35
CA THR A 24 5.16 -1.40 0.57
C THR A 24 4.49 -2.54 1.29
N ARG A 25 3.78 -3.38 0.54
CA ARG A 25 3.18 -4.60 1.06
C ARG A 25 4.27 -5.65 1.31
N ASP A 26 4.19 -6.32 2.45
CA ASP A 26 5.13 -7.38 2.87
C ASP A 26 4.85 -8.69 2.12
N ARG A 27 3.57 -8.97 1.85
CA ARG A 27 3.13 -10.14 1.08
C ARG A 27 2.68 -9.74 -0.33
N PRO A 28 3.12 -10.46 -1.38
CA PRO A 28 2.65 -10.20 -2.72
C PRO A 28 1.13 -10.39 -2.83
N PHE A 29 0.52 -9.59 -3.70
CA PHE A 29 -0.82 -9.85 -4.19
C PHE A 29 -0.87 -11.22 -4.88
N SER A 30 -1.94 -11.98 -4.68
CA SER A 30 -2.16 -13.29 -5.31
C SER A 30 -2.10 -13.16 -6.84
N GLU A 31 -1.87 -14.25 -7.57
CA GLU A 31 -1.78 -14.18 -9.04
C GLU A 31 -3.04 -13.60 -9.72
N ALA A 32 -4.22 -13.76 -9.09
CA ALA A 32 -5.46 -13.11 -9.53
C ALA A 32 -5.41 -11.58 -9.31
N GLU A 33 -4.95 -11.15 -8.13
CA GLU A 33 -4.80 -9.75 -7.73
C GLU A 33 -3.68 -9.03 -8.49
N SER A 34 -2.60 -9.72 -8.87
CA SER A 34 -1.55 -9.16 -9.74
C SER A 34 -2.01 -8.91 -11.19
N LYS A 35 -3.18 -9.43 -11.60
CA LYS A 35 -3.77 -9.10 -12.90
C LYS A 35 -4.55 -7.79 -12.89
N THR A 36 -4.85 -7.23 -11.71
CA THR A 36 -5.36 -5.86 -11.62
C THR A 36 -4.20 -4.88 -11.53
N ASP A 37 -4.44 -3.62 -11.87
CA ASP A 37 -3.49 -2.50 -11.74
C ASP A 37 -3.28 -2.14 -10.25
N ALA A 38 -3.16 -3.15 -9.39
CA ALA A 38 -2.92 -3.06 -7.97
C ALA A 38 -1.41 -2.98 -7.73
N HIS A 39 -0.96 -1.83 -7.25
CA HIS A 39 0.45 -1.56 -7.00
C HIS A 39 0.84 -2.01 -5.59
N ARG A 40 1.90 -2.83 -5.50
CA ARG A 40 2.44 -3.31 -4.20
C ARG A 40 3.16 -2.24 -3.38
N THR A 41 3.46 -1.12 -4.02
CA THR A 41 4.19 0.01 -3.43
C THR A 41 3.48 1.28 -3.84
N VAL A 42 3.14 2.11 -2.87
CA VAL A 42 2.48 3.40 -3.06
C VAL A 42 3.25 4.48 -2.32
N ASP A 43 3.24 5.69 -2.85
CA ASP A 43 3.80 6.86 -2.19
C ASP A 43 2.77 7.99 -2.10
N ALA A 44 2.93 8.84 -1.09
CA ALA A 44 2.06 9.96 -0.83
C ALA A 44 2.80 11.05 -0.05
N ASP A 45 2.32 12.29 -0.14
CA ASP A 45 2.94 13.42 0.56
C ASP A 45 2.60 13.44 2.06
N ASP A 46 1.50 12.80 2.47
CA ASP A 46 1.05 12.73 3.86
C ASP A 46 0.46 11.37 4.22
N LYS A 47 0.30 11.13 5.53
CA LYS A 47 -0.18 9.86 6.07
C LYS A 47 -1.62 9.54 5.66
N ALA A 48 -2.48 10.55 5.54
CA ALA A 48 -3.89 10.32 5.20
C ALA A 48 -4.02 9.91 3.73
N ALA A 49 -3.28 10.60 2.85
CA ALA A 49 -3.15 10.22 1.45
C ALA A 49 -2.54 8.81 1.29
N LEU A 50 -1.50 8.48 2.05
CA LEU A 50 -0.89 7.15 2.01
C LEU A 50 -1.91 6.04 2.36
N THR A 51 -2.71 6.25 3.40
CA THR A 51 -3.74 5.28 3.79
C THR A 51 -4.83 5.13 2.73
N LEU A 52 -5.25 6.23 2.10
CA LEU A 52 -6.22 6.18 1.01
C LEU A 52 -5.69 5.40 -0.19
N GLU A 53 -4.44 5.65 -0.59
CA GLU A 53 -3.79 4.91 -1.68
C GLU A 53 -3.73 3.41 -1.38
N ILE A 54 -3.33 3.02 -0.17
CA ILE A 54 -3.30 1.60 0.23
C ILE A 54 -4.69 0.97 0.13
N VAL A 55 -5.73 1.65 0.63
CA VAL A 55 -7.11 1.16 0.56
C VAL A 55 -7.57 1.04 -0.89
N GLU A 56 -7.20 1.96 -1.77
CA GLU A 56 -7.50 1.83 -3.20
C GLU A 56 -6.82 0.60 -3.82
N GLN A 57 -5.54 0.36 -3.52
CA GLN A 57 -4.84 -0.81 -4.05
C GLN A 57 -5.45 -2.13 -3.54
N GLU A 58 -5.81 -2.22 -2.27
CA GLU A 58 -6.50 -3.40 -1.71
C GLU A 58 -7.92 -3.56 -2.32
N ASN A 59 -8.64 -2.47 -2.60
CA ASN A 59 -9.95 -2.55 -3.29
C ASN A 59 -9.81 -3.02 -4.74
N ARG A 60 -8.77 -2.58 -5.46
CA ARG A 60 -8.46 -3.05 -6.82
C ARG A 60 -8.05 -4.51 -6.81
N ALA A 61 -7.30 -4.94 -5.81
CA ALA A 61 -6.94 -6.34 -5.60
C ALA A 61 -8.18 -7.19 -5.31
N ALA A 62 -9.06 -6.77 -4.39
CA ALA A 62 -10.30 -7.49 -4.06
C ALA A 62 -11.24 -7.67 -5.26
N GLN A 63 -11.35 -6.67 -6.14
CA GLN A 63 -12.12 -6.75 -7.38
C GLN A 63 -11.56 -7.75 -8.40
N ALA A 64 -10.27 -8.12 -8.30
CA ALA A 64 -9.66 -9.13 -9.15
C ALA A 64 -10.08 -10.56 -8.82
N VAL A 65 -10.57 -10.77 -7.60
CA VAL A 65 -10.87 -12.09 -7.03
C VAL A 65 -12.36 -12.43 -7.15
N SER A 66 -13.20 -11.48 -7.60
CA SER A 66 -14.64 -11.68 -7.85
C SER A 66 -14.96 -12.24 -9.22
#